data_AF-A0A382EGN6-F1
#
_entry.id   AF-A0A382EGN6-F1
#
_cell.length_a   1.000
_cell.length_b   1.000
_cell.length_c   1.000
_cell.angle_alpha   90.00
_cell.angle_beta   90.00
_cell.angle_gamma   90.00
#
_symmetry.space_group_name_H-M   'P 1'
#
loop_
_entity.id
_entity.type
_entity.pdbx_description
1 polymer ?
#
loop_
_entity_poly.entity_id
_entity_poly.type
_entity_poly.pdbx_seq_one_letter_code
_entity_poly.pdbx_strand_id
1 'polypeptide(L)'
;VSKISLNNSFIKSVVKLALNEDLYPSGDISSALIKDKKNVSLKLISNQHAIIGGLNFAKQAFRLIDKKIKFKINKKEGSVVKKGNIIATIIGNAQKILIGERVALNFISHISGVATKTNQFVKLIKGKNCKICCTRKTIPNMRVIQKYAVKLGGGTNHRFNLSDEYLIKDNHIASSDIKTLVNLAIRKRERKKI
;
A
#
# COMPACT_ATOMS: atom_id res chain seq x y z
N VAL A 1 -8.82 4.45 -17.07
CA VAL A 1 -7.83 4.60 -15.95
C VAL A 1 -7.69 3.23 -15.31
N SER A 2 -6.49 2.66 -15.31
CA SER A 2 -6.22 1.35 -14.72
C SER A 2 -6.76 1.30 -13.29
N LYS A 3 -7.83 0.52 -13.07
CA LYS A 3 -8.28 0.16 -11.73
C LYS A 3 -7.17 -0.72 -11.16
N ILE A 4 -6.34 -0.17 -10.29
CA ILE A 4 -5.37 -0.98 -9.54
C ILE A 4 -6.21 -1.84 -8.58
N SER A 5 -6.55 -3.04 -9.03
CA SER A 5 -7.00 -4.11 -8.16
C SER A 5 -5.76 -4.84 -7.68
N LEU A 6 -5.47 -4.78 -6.39
CA LEU A 6 -4.36 -5.53 -5.83
C LEU A 6 -4.68 -7.02 -5.91
N ASN A 7 -3.90 -7.77 -6.68
CA ASN A 7 -4.04 -9.21 -6.77
C ASN A 7 -3.66 -9.85 -5.42
N ASN A 8 -4.47 -10.80 -4.93
CA ASN A 8 -4.18 -11.56 -3.72
C ASN A 8 -2.82 -12.27 -3.76
N SER A 9 -2.38 -12.73 -4.94
CA SER A 9 -1.06 -13.31 -5.14
C SER A 9 0.05 -12.30 -4.84
N PHE A 10 -0.08 -11.07 -5.34
CA PHE A 10 0.87 -9.99 -5.07
C PHE A 10 0.96 -9.66 -3.58
N ILE A 11 -0.20 -9.48 -2.92
CA ILE A 11 -0.25 -9.20 -1.48
C ILE A 11 0.44 -10.32 -0.70
N LYS A 12 0.10 -11.59 -1.01
CA LYS A 12 0.71 -12.76 -0.35
C LYS A 12 2.24 -12.77 -0.52
N SER A 13 2.74 -12.52 -1.72
CA SER A 13 4.19 -12.56 -1.99
C SER A 13 4.95 -11.46 -1.26
N VAL A 14 4.47 -10.22 -1.29
CA VAL A 14 5.15 -9.10 -0.61
C VAL A 14 5.09 -9.25 0.91
N VAL A 15 3.95 -9.68 1.46
CA VAL A 15 3.84 -9.93 2.90
C VAL A 15 4.72 -11.10 3.33
N LYS A 16 4.83 -12.16 2.51
CA LYS A 16 5.73 -13.28 2.80
C LYS A 16 7.19 -12.83 2.85
N LEU A 17 7.62 -11.97 1.93
CA LEU A 17 8.98 -11.41 1.97
C LEU A 17 9.23 -10.61 3.25
N ALA A 18 8.29 -9.74 3.65
CA ALA A 18 8.42 -8.97 4.88
C ALA A 18 8.42 -9.84 6.15
N LEU A 19 7.61 -10.90 6.20
CA LEU A 19 7.65 -11.85 7.31
C LEU A 19 8.96 -12.65 7.34
N ASN A 20 9.48 -13.05 6.18
CA ASN A 20 10.75 -13.76 6.11
C ASN A 20 11.92 -12.87 6.57
N GLU A 21 11.89 -11.57 6.25
CA GLU A 21 12.86 -10.59 6.74
C GLU A 21 12.80 -10.48 8.27
N ASP A 22 11.62 -10.26 8.84
CA ASP A 22 11.42 -10.00 10.28
C ASP A 22 11.66 -11.25 11.16
N LEU A 23 11.50 -12.45 10.57
CA LEU A 23 11.73 -13.74 11.25
C LEU A 23 13.14 -14.29 11.04
N TYR A 24 13.97 -13.67 10.21
CA TYR A 24 15.32 -14.16 9.98
C TYR A 24 16.27 -13.75 11.13
N PRO A 25 17.22 -14.61 11.55
CA PRO A 25 17.43 -16.00 11.15
C PRO A 25 16.69 -17.03 12.03
N SER A 26 16.30 -16.67 13.25
CA SER A 26 15.92 -17.62 14.29
C SER A 26 14.43 -17.58 14.67
N GLY A 27 13.63 -16.78 13.96
CA GLY A 27 12.24 -16.52 14.28
C GLY A 27 12.06 -15.60 15.50
N ASP A 28 10.85 -15.61 16.06
CA ASP A 28 10.50 -14.81 17.23
C ASP A 28 10.85 -15.53 18.54
N ILE A 29 12.03 -15.21 19.08
CA ILE A 29 12.52 -15.75 20.36
C ILE A 29 11.76 -15.20 21.57
N SER A 30 11.16 -14.01 21.47
CA SER A 30 10.49 -13.35 22.60
C SER A 30 9.10 -13.94 22.82
N SER A 31 8.33 -14.13 21.75
CA SER A 31 7.01 -14.76 21.86
C SER A 31 7.10 -16.23 22.27
N ALA A 32 8.27 -16.88 22.15
CA ALA A 32 8.51 -18.23 22.67
C ALA A 32 8.38 -18.33 24.20
N LEU A 33 8.57 -17.21 24.92
CA LEU A 33 8.44 -17.15 26.38
C LEU A 33 6.97 -17.22 26.86
N ILE A 34 6.01 -17.01 25.96
CA ILE A 34 4.58 -17.04 26.28
C ILE A 34 4.13 -18.49 26.43
N LYS A 35 4.07 -18.96 27.67
CA LYS A 35 3.65 -20.33 28.03
C LYS A 35 2.15 -20.56 27.82
N ASP A 36 1.34 -19.51 27.90
CA ASP A 36 -0.11 -19.61 27.83
C ASP A 36 -0.59 -19.63 26.37
N LYS A 37 -1.15 -20.77 25.94
CA LYS A 37 -1.65 -20.98 24.57
C LYS A 37 -3.06 -20.43 24.37
N LYS A 38 -3.59 -19.65 25.32
CA LYS A 38 -4.95 -19.08 25.26
C LYS A 38 -5.18 -18.26 23.98
N ASN A 39 -6.41 -18.38 23.48
CA ASN A 39 -6.91 -17.48 22.47
C ASN A 39 -7.20 -16.13 23.11
N VAL A 40 -6.65 -15.07 22.53
CA VAL A 40 -6.87 -13.69 22.96
C VAL A 40 -7.62 -12.92 21.89
N SER A 41 -8.22 -11.79 22.28
CA SER A 41 -8.82 -10.83 21.36
C SER A 41 -8.08 -9.49 21.48
N LEU A 42 -7.40 -9.08 20.42
CA LEU A 42 -6.65 -7.83 20.35
C LEU A 42 -7.34 -6.84 19.40
N LYS A 43 -7.23 -5.56 19.71
CA LYS A 43 -7.80 -4.47 18.92
C LYS A 43 -6.68 -3.71 18.23
N LEU A 44 -6.79 -3.59 16.91
CA LEU A 44 -5.97 -2.66 16.15
C LEU A 44 -6.59 -1.26 16.25
N ILE A 45 -5.88 -0.32 16.88
CA ILE A 45 -6.39 1.02 17.19
C ILE A 45 -5.63 2.05 16.38
N SER A 46 -6.33 3.07 15.88
CA SER A 46 -5.69 4.25 15.29
C SER A 46 -5.24 5.21 16.39
N ASN A 47 -3.98 5.64 16.38
CA ASN A 47 -3.46 6.62 17.34
C ASN A 47 -3.53 8.07 16.85
N GLN A 48 -4.01 8.29 15.62
CA GLN A 48 -4.09 9.62 15.01
C GLN A 48 -5.23 9.71 13.98
N HIS A 49 -5.45 10.89 13.42
CA HIS A 49 -6.33 11.04 12.27
C HIS A 49 -5.67 10.48 11.01
N ALA A 50 -6.38 9.62 10.27
CA ALA A 50 -5.82 8.99 9.07
C ALA A 50 -6.90 8.55 8.06
N ILE A 51 -6.47 8.33 6.82
CA ILE A 51 -7.16 7.48 5.84
C ILE A 51 -6.60 6.07 5.96
N ILE A 52 -7.46 5.09 6.25
CA ILE A 52 -7.04 3.70 6.43
C ILE A 52 -6.69 3.05 5.10
N GLY A 53 -5.53 2.40 5.05
CA GLY A 53 -5.17 1.46 4.00
C GLY A 53 -4.25 0.37 4.53
N GLY A 54 -4.14 -0.72 3.77
CA GLY A 54 -3.30 -1.87 4.11
C GLY A 54 -4.01 -2.99 4.86
N LEU A 55 -5.35 -2.98 4.94
CA LEU A 55 -6.09 -3.96 5.74
C LEU A 55 -5.93 -5.38 5.21
N ASN A 56 -5.90 -5.54 3.88
CA ASN A 56 -5.67 -6.84 3.26
C ASN A 56 -4.24 -7.34 3.45
N PHE A 57 -3.24 -6.44 3.51
CA PHE A 57 -1.87 -6.81 3.83
C PHE A 57 -1.74 -7.29 5.28
N ALA A 58 -2.32 -6.56 6.24
CA ALA A 58 -2.34 -6.96 7.64
C ALA A 58 -3.08 -8.29 7.85
N LYS A 59 -4.26 -8.46 7.25
CA LYS A 59 -4.99 -9.73 7.28
C LYS A 59 -4.14 -10.88 6.73
N GLN A 60 -3.42 -10.63 5.64
CA GLN A 60 -2.56 -11.63 5.02
C GLN A 60 -1.33 -11.97 5.88
N ALA A 61 -0.78 -11.01 6.63
CA ALA A 61 0.33 -11.26 7.56
C ALA A 61 -0.07 -12.27 8.64
N PHE A 62 -1.19 -12.04 9.32
CA PHE A 62 -1.70 -12.99 10.31
C PHE A 62 -2.07 -14.35 9.71
N ARG A 63 -2.72 -14.36 8.53
CA ARG A 63 -3.11 -15.59 7.84
C ARG A 63 -1.92 -16.45 7.41
N LEU A 64 -0.77 -15.85 7.10
CA LEU A 64 0.45 -16.57 6.75
C LEU A 64 1.12 -17.23 7.96
N ILE A 65 0.98 -16.61 9.15
CA ILE A 65 1.49 -17.18 10.40
C ILE A 65 0.59 -18.31 10.91
N ASP A 66 -0.72 -18.08 10.98
CA ASP A 66 -1.68 -19.10 11.40
C ASP A 66 -3.06 -18.87 10.75
N LYS A 67 -3.55 -19.89 10.03
CA LYS A 67 -4.86 -19.88 9.37
C LYS A 67 -6.02 -19.78 10.36
N LYS A 68 -5.81 -20.13 11.64
CA LYS A 68 -6.82 -20.05 12.70
C LYS A 68 -7.04 -18.62 13.22
N ILE A 69 -6.12 -17.68 12.94
CA ILE A 69 -6.30 -16.28 13.35
C ILE A 69 -7.44 -15.66 12.55
N LYS A 70 -8.45 -15.15 13.26
CA LYS A 70 -9.57 -14.40 12.69
C LYS A 70 -9.25 -12.90 12.71
N PHE A 71 -9.25 -12.28 11.53
CA PHE A 71 -9.09 -10.84 11.38
C PHE A 71 -10.42 -10.21 10.95
N LYS A 72 -11.10 -9.56 11.91
CA LYS A 72 -12.39 -8.89 11.69
C LYS A 72 -12.17 -7.40 11.42
N ILE A 73 -12.53 -6.95 10.23
CA ILE A 73 -12.42 -5.55 9.84
C ILE A 73 -13.58 -4.75 10.45
N ASN A 74 -13.28 -3.68 11.20
CA ASN A 74 -14.28 -2.77 11.79
C ASN A 74 -14.40 -1.46 10.97
N LYS A 75 -13.34 -1.06 10.25
CA LYS A 75 -13.31 0.13 9.40
C LYS A 75 -12.95 -0.25 7.96
N LYS A 76 -13.69 0.27 6.98
CA LYS A 76 -13.47 -0.04 5.56
C LYS A 76 -12.16 0.58 5.06
N GLU A 77 -11.52 -0.06 4.10
CA GLU A 77 -10.35 0.48 3.42
C GLU A 77 -10.72 1.80 2.70
N GLY A 78 -9.87 2.82 2.80
CA GLY A 78 -10.12 4.19 2.34
C GLY A 78 -10.97 5.05 3.29
N SER A 79 -11.47 4.50 4.41
CA SER A 79 -12.26 5.29 5.36
C SER A 79 -11.39 6.19 6.25
N VAL A 80 -11.98 7.29 6.68
CA VAL A 80 -11.39 8.22 7.65
C VAL A 80 -11.51 7.61 9.07
N VAL A 81 -10.44 7.69 9.85
CA VAL A 81 -10.42 7.36 11.27
C VAL A 81 -9.89 8.51 12.12
N LYS A 82 -10.21 8.48 13.41
CA LYS A 82 -9.65 9.36 14.44
C LYS A 82 -8.91 8.54 15.49
N LYS A 83 -8.10 9.22 16.32
CA LYS A 83 -7.46 8.62 17.49
C LYS A 83 -8.49 7.84 18.33
N GLY A 84 -8.12 6.63 18.76
CA GLY A 84 -8.98 5.73 19.54
C GLY A 84 -9.95 4.88 18.72
N ASN A 85 -10.10 5.10 17.41
CA ASN A 85 -10.96 4.24 16.59
C ASN A 85 -10.38 2.83 16.46
N ILE A 86 -11.23 1.82 16.67
CA ILE A 86 -10.91 0.41 16.41
C ILE A 86 -11.03 0.17 14.90
N ILE A 87 -9.90 -0.18 14.27
CA ILE A 87 -9.77 -0.44 12.83
C ILE A 87 -10.14 -1.90 12.53
N ALA A 88 -9.63 -2.82 13.34
CA ALA A 88 -9.86 -4.25 13.22
C ALA A 88 -9.73 -4.94 14.58
N THR A 89 -10.29 -6.15 14.68
CA THR A 89 -10.14 -7.04 15.83
C THR A 89 -9.47 -8.33 15.37
N ILE A 90 -8.41 -8.75 16.07
CA ILE A 90 -7.64 -9.96 15.80
C ILE A 90 -7.93 -10.97 16.92
N ILE A 91 -8.31 -12.19 16.56
CA ILE A 91 -8.66 -13.25 17.52
C ILE A 91 -7.88 -14.51 17.17
N GLY A 92 -7.17 -15.07 18.15
CA GLY A 92 -6.34 -16.26 17.97
C GLY A 92 -5.31 -16.43 19.07
N ASN A 93 -4.38 -17.36 18.88
CA ASN A 93 -3.30 -17.62 19.83
C ASN A 93 -2.40 -16.38 19.97
N ALA A 94 -2.14 -15.96 21.21
CA ALA A 94 -1.38 -14.74 21.51
C ALA A 94 0.02 -14.72 20.87
N GLN A 95 0.79 -15.80 21.05
CA GLN A 95 2.13 -15.95 20.45
C GLN A 95 2.08 -15.82 18.92
N LYS A 96 1.10 -16.46 18.26
CA LYS A 96 0.96 -16.37 16.80
C LYS A 96 0.54 -14.98 16.32
N ILE A 97 -0.24 -14.25 17.11
CA ILE A 97 -0.61 -12.87 16.75
C ILE A 97 0.60 -11.94 16.84
N LEU A 98 1.39 -12.04 17.92
CA LEU A 98 2.54 -11.15 18.16
C LEU A 98 3.60 -11.27 17.05
N ILE A 99 3.86 -12.48 16.57
CA ILE A 99 4.78 -12.72 15.43
C ILE A 99 4.40 -11.89 14.19
N GLY A 100 3.10 -11.79 13.88
CA GLY A 100 2.63 -11.09 12.68
C GLY A 100 2.39 -9.59 12.89
N GLU A 101 2.47 -9.11 14.13
CA GLU A 101 2.00 -7.77 14.51
C GLU A 101 2.81 -6.69 13.81
N ARG A 102 4.14 -6.72 13.93
CA ARG A 102 5.00 -5.64 13.44
C ARG A 102 4.88 -5.48 11.93
N VAL A 103 4.94 -6.59 11.20
CA VAL A 103 4.75 -6.59 9.74
C VAL A 103 3.37 -6.07 9.35
N ALA A 104 2.30 -6.49 10.02
CA ALA A 104 0.95 -5.97 9.76
C ALA A 104 0.84 -4.46 9.99
N LEU A 105 1.40 -3.96 11.11
CA LEU A 105 1.42 -2.54 11.45
C LEU A 105 2.27 -1.72 10.45
N ASN A 106 3.38 -2.25 9.98
CA ASN A 106 4.25 -1.58 9.01
C ASN A 106 3.51 -1.33 7.69
N PHE A 107 2.79 -2.33 7.16
CA PHE A 107 1.96 -2.14 5.96
C PHE A 107 0.83 -1.13 6.18
N ILE A 108 0.08 -1.26 7.28
CA ILE A 108 -1.03 -0.34 7.57
C ILE A 108 -0.51 1.09 7.72
N SER A 109 0.57 1.29 8.47
CA SER A 109 1.14 2.60 8.74
C SER A 109 1.66 3.24 7.45
N HIS A 110 2.40 2.50 6.63
CA HIS A 110 2.94 3.03 5.37
C HIS A 110 1.83 3.42 4.38
N ILE A 111 0.88 2.51 4.14
CA ILE A 111 -0.19 2.73 3.17
C ILE A 111 -1.13 3.84 3.67
N SER A 112 -1.50 3.82 4.94
CA SER A 112 -2.34 4.86 5.54
C SER A 112 -1.64 6.21 5.55
N GLY A 113 -0.31 6.25 5.77
CA GLY A 113 0.48 7.48 5.73
C GLY A 113 0.44 8.15 4.34
N VAL A 114 0.70 7.38 3.29
CA VAL A 114 0.63 7.88 1.89
C VAL A 114 -0.80 8.30 1.52
N ALA A 115 -1.81 7.51 1.89
CA ALA A 115 -3.21 7.84 1.63
C ALA A 115 -3.66 9.11 2.36
N THR A 116 -3.27 9.26 3.63
CA THR A 116 -3.57 10.44 4.44
C THR A 116 -2.92 11.70 3.87
N LYS A 117 -1.63 11.62 3.51
CA LYS A 117 -0.91 12.76 2.89
C LYS A 117 -1.51 13.14 1.55
N THR A 118 -1.89 12.16 0.73
CA THR A 118 -2.58 12.41 -0.55
C THR A 118 -3.91 13.13 -0.31
N ASN A 119 -4.71 12.65 0.63
CA ASN A 119 -6.00 13.26 0.96
C ASN A 119 -5.88 14.70 1.48
N GLN A 120 -4.80 15.03 2.19
CA GLN A 120 -4.50 16.42 2.57
C GLN A 120 -4.35 17.32 1.34
N PHE A 121 -3.57 16.90 0.34
CA PHE A 121 -3.43 17.66 -0.92
C PHE A 121 -4.74 17.74 -1.70
N VAL A 122 -5.50 16.65 -1.79
CA VAL A 122 -6.79 16.61 -2.48
C VAL A 122 -7.78 17.61 -1.84
N LYS A 123 -7.79 17.71 -0.51
CA LYS A 123 -8.62 18.70 0.19
C LYS A 123 -8.25 20.14 -0.14
N LEU A 124 -6.96 20.46 -0.28
CA LEU A 124 -6.47 21.81 -0.59
C LEU A 124 -6.88 22.31 -1.99
N ILE A 125 -7.25 21.39 -2.90
CA ILE A 125 -7.70 21.73 -4.25
C ILE A 125 -9.21 21.53 -4.45
N LYS A 126 -9.98 21.30 -3.38
CA LYS A 126 -11.43 21.12 -3.47
C LYS A 126 -12.07 22.33 -4.15
N GLY A 127 -12.92 22.08 -5.16
CA GLY A 127 -13.58 23.11 -5.96
C GLY A 127 -12.75 23.65 -7.13
N LYS A 128 -11.49 23.22 -7.29
CA LYS A 128 -10.64 23.61 -8.43
C LYS A 128 -10.71 22.56 -9.55
N ASN A 129 -10.51 22.99 -10.79
CA ASN A 129 -10.45 22.09 -11.95
C ASN A 129 -9.06 21.45 -12.12
N CYS A 130 -8.53 20.83 -11.07
CA CYS A 130 -7.26 20.12 -11.11
C CYS A 130 -7.31 18.82 -10.30
N LYS A 131 -6.30 17.96 -10.47
CA LYS A 131 -6.20 16.65 -9.79
C LYS A 131 -4.80 16.46 -9.22
N ILE A 132 -4.72 15.83 -8.06
CA ILE A 132 -3.43 15.43 -7.46
C ILE A 132 -2.96 14.14 -8.12
N CYS A 133 -1.77 14.15 -8.73
CA CYS A 133 -1.23 13.02 -9.47
C CYS A 133 0.10 12.52 -8.88
N CYS A 134 0.25 11.21 -8.72
CA CYS A 134 1.51 10.61 -8.24
C CYS A 134 2.54 10.43 -9.36
N THR A 135 3.77 10.05 -9.01
CA THR A 135 4.88 9.87 -9.96
C THR A 135 5.48 8.47 -9.89
N ARG A 136 6.67 8.28 -10.49
CA ARG A 136 7.54 7.10 -10.34
C ARG A 136 8.62 7.28 -9.26
N LYS A 137 8.66 8.43 -8.57
CA LYS A 137 9.49 8.68 -7.39
C LYS A 137 8.86 7.95 -6.21
N THR A 138 9.08 6.65 -6.16
CA THR A 138 8.51 5.73 -5.19
C THR A 138 9.62 5.01 -4.45
N ILE A 139 9.35 4.53 -3.24
CA ILE A 139 10.27 3.61 -2.55
C ILE A 139 10.49 2.39 -3.48
N PRO A 140 11.74 1.95 -3.69
CA PRO A 140 12.04 0.77 -4.49
C PRO A 140 11.19 -0.43 -4.07
N ASN A 141 10.74 -1.23 -5.04
CA ASN A 141 9.85 -2.39 -4.85
C ASN A 141 8.44 -2.11 -4.27
N MET A 142 8.14 -0.87 -3.85
CA MET A 142 6.87 -0.49 -3.22
C MET A 142 5.93 0.29 -4.15
N ARG A 143 6.26 0.45 -5.43
CA ARG A 143 5.50 1.30 -6.38
C ARG A 143 4.02 0.93 -6.46
N VAL A 144 3.70 -0.36 -6.56
CA VAL A 144 2.30 -0.85 -6.62
C VAL A 144 1.55 -0.38 -5.37
N ILE A 145 2.15 -0.57 -4.20
CA ILE A 145 1.58 -0.27 -2.89
C ILE A 145 1.39 1.23 -2.71
N GLN A 146 2.39 2.05 -3.05
CA GLN A 146 2.31 3.50 -2.93
C GLN A 146 1.30 4.11 -3.90
N LYS A 147 1.24 3.65 -5.15
CA LYS A 147 0.21 4.10 -6.11
C LYS A 147 -1.20 3.65 -5.72
N TYR A 148 -1.34 2.48 -5.10
CA TYR A 148 -2.59 2.05 -4.49
C TYR A 148 -3.01 2.99 -3.34
N ALA A 149 -2.09 3.32 -2.44
CA ALA A 149 -2.33 4.25 -1.34
C ALA A 149 -2.75 5.65 -1.82
N VAL A 150 -2.13 6.17 -2.88
CA VAL A 150 -2.55 7.45 -3.51
C VAL A 150 -4.01 7.38 -3.96
N LYS A 151 -4.43 6.27 -4.59
CA LYS A 151 -5.84 6.10 -5.01
C LYS A 151 -6.79 6.06 -3.82
N LEU A 152 -6.42 5.41 -2.72
CA LEU A 152 -7.20 5.43 -1.47
C LEU A 152 -7.35 6.85 -0.92
N GLY A 153 -6.30 7.68 -1.01
CA GLY A 153 -6.33 9.08 -0.59
C GLY A 153 -7.07 10.03 -1.55
N GLY A 154 -7.70 9.53 -2.62
CA GLY A 154 -8.42 10.35 -3.61
C GLY A 154 -7.55 10.93 -4.72
N GLY A 155 -6.25 10.62 -4.76
CA GLY A 155 -5.36 11.03 -5.84
C GLY A 155 -5.53 10.20 -7.11
N THR A 156 -4.87 10.64 -8.19
CA THR A 156 -4.82 9.93 -9.47
C THR A 156 -3.43 9.38 -9.75
N ASN A 157 -3.38 8.31 -10.54
CA ASN A 157 -2.13 7.71 -10.96
C ASN A 157 -1.70 8.25 -12.32
N HIS A 158 -0.47 8.76 -12.39
CA HIS A 158 0.28 8.86 -13.64
C HIS A 158 0.73 7.45 -14.08
N ARG A 159 1.33 7.34 -15.28
CA ARG A 159 2.07 6.16 -15.76
C ARG A 159 2.78 5.36 -14.65
N PHE A 160 2.60 4.05 -14.69
CA PHE A 160 3.12 3.13 -13.68
C PHE A 160 4.60 2.83 -13.91
N ASN A 161 4.98 2.57 -15.16
CA ASN A 161 6.34 2.22 -15.56
C ASN A 161 6.71 2.95 -16.87
N LEU A 162 7.81 2.56 -17.52
CA LEU A 162 8.26 3.16 -18.79
C LEU A 162 7.44 2.70 -20.00
N SER A 163 6.76 1.56 -19.88
CA SER A 163 6.04 0.88 -20.96
C SER A 163 4.59 1.36 -21.10
N ASP A 164 4.02 2.01 -20.08
CA ASP A 164 2.61 2.42 -20.07
C ASP A 164 2.28 3.62 -20.96
N GLU A 165 3.08 4.69 -20.84
CA GLU A 165 2.85 5.99 -21.48
C GLU A 165 4.21 6.61 -21.83
N TYR A 166 4.27 7.25 -23.00
CA TYR A 166 5.43 8.06 -23.35
C TYR A 166 5.54 9.26 -22.40
N LEU A 167 6.77 9.72 -22.18
CA LEU A 167 7.05 10.97 -21.49
C LEU A 167 8.36 11.49 -22.04
N ILE A 168 8.25 12.29 -23.09
CA ILE A 168 9.37 12.98 -23.71
C ILE A 168 9.84 14.07 -22.73
N LYS A 169 11.15 14.20 -22.59
CA LYS A 169 11.82 15.11 -21.65
C LYS A 169 13.00 15.77 -22.35
N ASP A 170 13.56 16.79 -21.71
CA ASP A 170 14.87 17.39 -22.00
C ASP A 170 15.91 16.38 -22.52
N ASN A 171 16.17 15.29 -21.79
CA ASN A 171 17.19 14.31 -22.18
C ASN A 171 16.88 13.59 -23.50
N HIS A 172 15.61 13.42 -23.84
CA HIS A 172 15.23 12.84 -25.13
C HIS A 172 15.31 13.89 -26.24
N ILE A 173 14.92 15.13 -25.94
CA ILE A 173 15.01 16.24 -26.89
C ILE A 173 16.48 16.53 -27.20
N ALA A 174 17.41 16.36 -26.27
CA ALA A 174 18.84 16.53 -26.53
C ALA A 174 19.37 15.60 -27.65
N SER A 175 18.71 14.48 -27.96
CA SER A 175 19.11 13.59 -29.05
C SER A 175 18.45 13.92 -30.40
N SER A 176 17.48 14.86 -30.47
CA SER A 176 16.73 15.18 -31.69
C SER A 176 15.96 16.52 -31.53
N ASP A 177 14.76 16.65 -32.09
CA ASP A 177 13.84 17.76 -31.86
C ASP A 177 12.47 17.24 -31.41
N ILE A 178 11.68 18.10 -30.76
CA ILE A 178 10.39 17.70 -30.18
C ILE A 178 9.39 17.23 -31.24
N LYS A 179 9.39 17.84 -32.44
CA LYS A 179 8.44 17.50 -33.51
C LYS A 179 8.72 16.11 -34.05
N THR A 180 10.00 15.79 -34.29
CA THR A 180 10.43 14.46 -34.72
C THR A 180 10.09 13.38 -33.70
N LEU A 181 10.40 13.61 -32.42
CA LEU A 181 10.13 12.63 -31.35
C LEU A 181 8.63 12.40 -31.14
N VAL A 182 7.82 13.45 -31.17
CA VAL A 182 6.36 13.34 -31.04
C VAL A 182 5.77 12.57 -32.23
N ASN A 183 6.19 12.88 -33.46
CA ASN A 183 5.73 12.16 -34.65
C ASN A 183 6.09 10.66 -34.60
N LEU A 184 7.31 10.33 -34.15
CA LEU A 184 7.73 8.95 -33.95
C LEU A 184 6.89 8.25 -32.88
N ALA A 185 6.61 8.92 -31.76
CA ALA A 185 5.74 8.38 -30.72
C ALA A 185 4.32 8.14 -31.25
N ILE A 186 3.74 9.07 -32.02
CA ILE A 186 2.39 8.92 -32.62
C ILE A 186 2.33 7.72 -33.56
N ARG A 187 3.36 7.50 -34.37
CA ARG A 187 3.45 6.34 -35.28
C ARG A 187 3.58 5.02 -34.52
N LYS A 188 4.36 4.99 -33.43
CA LYS A 188 4.67 3.77 -32.67
C LYS A 188 3.76 3.48 -31.48
N ARG A 189 2.78 4.35 -31.18
CA ARG A 189 2.13 4.32 -29.87
C ARG A 189 1.35 3.05 -29.53
N GLU A 190 0.94 2.22 -30.49
CA GLU A 190 0.22 0.94 -30.24
C GLU A 190 -0.80 1.03 -29.07
N ARG A 191 -1.65 2.07 -29.09
CA ARG A 191 -2.66 2.41 -28.05
C ARG A 191 -2.14 3.00 -26.73
N LYS A 192 -0.84 3.16 -26.55
CA LYS A 192 -0.22 3.90 -25.44
C LYS A 192 -0.50 5.40 -25.58
N LYS A 193 -0.60 6.08 -24.45
CA LYS A 193 -0.71 7.54 -24.42
C LYS A 193 0.65 8.19 -24.63
N ILE A 194 0.63 9.39 -25.18
CA ILE A 194 1.79 10.27 -25.32
C ILE A 194 1.63 11.41 -24.33
#